data_AF-A0A8S4AGK5-F1
#
_entry.id   AF-A0A8S4AGK5-F1
#
_cell.length_a   1.000
_cell.length_b   1.000
_cell.length_c   1.000
_cell.angle_alpha   90.00
_cell.angle_beta   90.00
_cell.angle_gamma   90.00
#
_symmetry.space_group_name_H-M   'P 1'
#
loop_
_entity.id
_entity.type
_entity.pdbx_description
1 polymer ?
#
loop_
_entity_poly.entity_id
_entity_poly.type
_entity_poly.pdbx_seq_one_letter_code
_entity_poly.pdbx_strand_id
1 'polypeptide(L)'
;MDVYDLLWMKSRDVAEQTLQVPFVQHMQAGDLQADCYTCFMIQDINYLVRVTDMLGVMCERGGLPEDIRLFMENRYRSYKEYANQTLHQFNLRGVSDIQPIPAMEKYLRDYKAIMEEEEPIFFAVALLPCARLWLWLATSLQEKELNAYFTWKKNNMVGHPEKHYRALLDGHLTTPDQVQRADWVFRRQMQNEHDFFAAALR
;
A
#
# COMPACT_ATOMS: atom_id res chain seq x y z
N MET A 1 -18.80 1.94 -15.15
CA MET A 1 -17.87 2.06 -14.02
C MET A 1 -16.57 1.42 -14.48
N ASP A 2 -15.47 2.15 -14.43
CA ASP A 2 -14.14 1.62 -14.76
C ASP A 2 -13.62 0.61 -13.74
N VAL A 3 -12.55 -0.09 -14.11
CA VAL A 3 -11.93 -1.12 -13.29
C VAL A 3 -11.42 -0.52 -11.97
N TYR A 4 -10.82 0.68 -12.02
CA TYR A 4 -10.30 1.35 -10.83
C TYR A 4 -11.35 1.53 -9.73
N ASP A 5 -12.54 2.05 -10.05
CA ASP A 5 -13.62 2.24 -9.07
C ASP A 5 -14.35 0.94 -8.73
N LEU A 6 -14.46 0.00 -9.68
CA LEU A 6 -15.03 -1.32 -9.43
C LEU A 6 -14.25 -2.08 -8.33
N LEU A 7 -12.93 -2.15 -8.44
CA LEU A 7 -12.06 -2.86 -7.49
C LEU A 7 -12.21 -2.32 -6.06
N TRP A 8 -12.22 -0.99 -5.92
CA TRP A 8 -12.41 -0.34 -4.63
C TRP A 8 -13.81 -0.57 -4.07
N MET A 9 -14.85 -0.37 -4.88
CA MET A 9 -16.23 -0.57 -4.44
C MET A 9 -16.44 -1.97 -3.87
N LYS A 10 -15.89 -2.99 -4.52
CA LYS A 10 -15.99 -4.40 -4.10
C LYS A 10 -15.19 -4.77 -2.85
N SER A 11 -14.19 -3.97 -2.49
CA SER A 11 -13.34 -4.21 -1.31
C SER A 11 -13.54 -3.16 -0.22
N ARG A 12 -14.57 -2.32 -0.35
CA ARG A 12 -14.88 -1.25 0.59
C ARG A 12 -15.21 -1.78 1.98
N ASP A 13 -15.81 -2.97 2.06
CA ASP A 13 -16.06 -3.67 3.31
C ASP A 13 -14.77 -3.90 4.12
N VAL A 14 -13.66 -4.23 3.45
CA VAL A 14 -12.36 -4.41 4.10
C VAL A 14 -11.81 -3.07 4.60
N ALA A 15 -11.97 -1.97 3.83
CA ALA A 15 -11.56 -0.64 4.28
C ALA A 15 -12.35 -0.20 5.53
N GLU A 16 -13.66 -0.43 5.53
CA GLU A 16 -14.53 -0.14 6.67
C GLU A 16 -14.16 -0.97 7.90
N GLN A 17 -13.81 -2.25 7.73
CA GLN A 17 -13.26 -3.09 8.79
C GLN A 17 -11.92 -2.57 9.31
N THR A 18 -10.99 -2.19 8.43
CA THR A 18 -9.69 -1.60 8.79
C THR A 18 -9.86 -0.33 9.61
N LEU A 19 -10.82 0.53 9.27
CA LEU A 19 -11.09 1.73 10.04
C LEU A 19 -11.45 1.40 11.49
N GLN A 20 -12.15 0.28 11.74
CA GLN A 20 -12.61 -0.10 13.08
C GLN A 20 -11.56 -0.88 13.90
N VAL A 21 -10.38 -1.20 13.35
CA VAL A 21 -9.39 -1.97 14.13
C VAL A 21 -8.87 -1.14 15.31
N PRO A 22 -8.56 -1.78 16.45
CA PRO A 22 -8.15 -1.07 17.66
C PRO A 22 -7.00 -0.08 17.46
N PHE A 23 -5.98 -0.44 16.68
CA PHE A 23 -4.86 0.44 16.39
C PHE A 23 -5.31 1.79 15.79
N VAL A 24 -6.17 1.75 14.76
CA VAL A 24 -6.67 2.95 14.07
C VAL A 24 -7.59 3.76 14.98
N GLN A 25 -8.42 3.10 15.79
CA GLN A 25 -9.29 3.78 16.76
C GLN A 25 -8.49 4.50 17.84
N HIS A 26 -7.42 3.90 18.34
CA HIS A 26 -6.51 4.54 19.30
C HIS A 26 -5.70 5.69 18.67
N MET A 27 -5.32 5.58 17.38
CA MET A 27 -4.74 6.73 16.65
C MET A 27 -5.74 7.89 16.59
N GLN A 28 -7.00 7.61 16.25
CA GLN A 28 -8.05 8.63 16.19
C GLN A 28 -8.33 9.29 17.55
N ALA A 29 -8.36 8.50 18.62
CA ALA A 29 -8.54 9.00 19.97
C ALA A 29 -7.32 9.81 20.47
N GLY A 30 -6.15 9.57 19.88
CA GLY A 30 -4.89 10.23 20.26
C GLY A 30 -4.22 9.58 21.46
N ASP A 31 -4.65 8.39 21.85
CA ASP A 31 -4.20 7.64 23.02
C ASP A 31 -3.46 6.34 22.67
N LEU A 32 -3.23 6.05 21.37
CA LEU A 32 -2.33 4.98 20.95
C LEU A 32 -0.99 5.15 21.64
N GLN A 33 -0.40 4.05 22.10
CA GLN A 33 0.91 4.09 22.73
C GLN A 33 2.00 4.35 21.68
N ALA A 34 2.97 5.21 22.03
CA ALA A 34 3.99 5.66 21.10
C ALA A 34 4.92 4.53 20.61
N ASP A 35 5.12 3.50 21.43
CA ASP A 35 5.86 2.29 21.08
C ASP A 35 5.12 1.46 20.02
N CYS A 36 3.80 1.28 20.15
CA CYS A 36 2.96 0.64 19.14
C CYS A 36 3.05 1.38 17.80
N TYR A 37 2.91 2.72 17.81
CA TYR A 37 3.05 3.53 16.61
C TYR A 37 4.46 3.43 16.00
N THR A 38 5.50 3.47 16.82
CA THR A 38 6.89 3.35 16.35
C THR A 38 7.16 1.99 15.75
N CYS A 39 6.69 0.91 16.38
CA CYS A 39 6.78 -0.45 15.83
C CYS A 39 6.05 -0.57 14.50
N PHE A 40 4.84 -0.01 14.38
CA PHE A 40 4.10 0.07 13.11
C PHE A 40 4.91 0.78 12.02
N MET A 41 5.45 1.97 12.31
CA MET A 41 6.25 2.73 11.34
C MET A 41 7.51 1.99 10.91
N ILE A 42 8.19 1.27 11.81
CA ILE A 42 9.37 0.45 11.46
C ILE A 42 8.99 -0.67 10.49
N GLN A 43 7.83 -1.32 10.69
CA GLN A 43 7.32 -2.33 9.76
C GLN A 43 6.95 -1.73 8.40
N ASP A 44 6.33 -0.55 8.38
CA ASP A 44 6.00 0.18 7.15
C ASP A 44 7.25 0.60 6.37
N ILE A 45 8.33 0.98 7.05
CA ILE A 45 9.63 1.26 6.41
C ILE A 45 10.20 -0.01 5.76
N ASN A 46 10.12 -1.15 6.45
CA ASN A 46 10.51 -2.43 5.87
C ASN A 46 9.67 -2.75 4.64
N TYR A 47 8.34 -2.57 4.71
CA TYR A 47 7.45 -2.72 3.55
C TYR A 47 7.91 -1.86 2.36
N LEU A 48 8.04 -0.55 2.60
CA LEU A 48 8.38 0.44 1.59
C LEU A 48 9.68 0.09 0.86
N VAL A 49 10.74 -0.24 1.60
CA VAL A 49 12.04 -0.58 1.00
C VAL A 49 11.95 -1.88 0.21
N ARG A 50 11.31 -2.92 0.76
CA ARG A 50 11.22 -4.23 0.08
C ARG A 50 10.37 -4.17 -1.19
N VAL A 51 9.26 -3.43 -1.18
CA VAL A 51 8.44 -3.21 -2.39
C VAL A 51 9.16 -2.31 -3.39
N THR A 52 9.99 -1.36 -2.93
CA THR A 52 10.86 -0.57 -3.81
C THR A 52 11.86 -1.47 -4.56
N ASP A 53 12.46 -2.44 -3.89
CA ASP A 53 13.37 -3.40 -4.52
C ASP A 53 12.65 -4.24 -5.58
N MET A 54 11.44 -4.71 -5.28
CA MET A 54 10.59 -5.44 -6.25
C MET A 54 10.23 -4.57 -7.46
N LEU A 55 9.90 -3.30 -7.25
CA LEU A 55 9.69 -2.33 -8.33
C LEU A 55 10.95 -2.18 -9.20
N GLY A 56 12.14 -2.19 -8.59
CA GLY A 56 13.41 -2.21 -9.32
C GLY A 56 13.52 -3.41 -10.26
N VAL A 57 13.22 -4.61 -9.76
CA VAL A 57 13.18 -5.84 -10.59
C VAL A 57 12.13 -5.73 -11.70
N MET A 58 10.96 -5.16 -11.42
CA MET A 58 9.92 -4.95 -12.44
C MET A 58 10.36 -3.99 -13.55
N CYS A 59 11.16 -2.96 -13.24
CA CYS A 59 11.72 -2.05 -14.26
C CYS A 59 12.67 -2.75 -15.23
N GLU A 60 13.37 -3.79 -14.78
CA GLU A 60 14.36 -4.53 -15.57
C GLU A 60 13.72 -5.61 -16.46
N ARG A 61 12.41 -5.87 -16.33
CA ARG A 61 11.72 -6.87 -17.14
C ARG A 61 11.65 -6.45 -18.60
N GLY A 62 12.15 -7.30 -19.48
CA GLY A 62 12.04 -7.12 -20.93
C GLY A 62 10.64 -7.43 -21.46
N GLY A 63 10.28 -6.80 -22.58
CA GLY A 63 9.04 -7.11 -23.31
C GLY A 63 7.76 -6.51 -22.71
N LEU A 64 7.87 -5.59 -21.75
CA LEU A 64 6.71 -4.89 -21.20
C LEU A 64 6.10 -3.91 -22.22
N PRO A 65 4.76 -3.79 -22.25
CA PRO A 65 4.10 -2.64 -22.86
C PRO A 65 4.67 -1.33 -22.33
N GLU A 66 4.80 -0.32 -23.20
CA GLU A 66 5.49 0.93 -22.86
C GLU A 66 4.86 1.65 -21.66
N ASP A 67 3.54 1.68 -21.59
CA ASP A 67 2.79 2.30 -20.50
C ASP A 67 2.99 1.57 -19.16
N ILE A 68 3.01 0.23 -19.15
CA ILE A 68 3.35 -0.56 -17.96
C ILE A 68 4.79 -0.29 -17.53
N ARG A 69 5.75 -0.29 -18.47
CA ARG A 69 7.16 0.00 -18.16
C ARG A 69 7.31 1.39 -17.53
N LEU A 70 6.72 2.41 -18.16
CA LEU A 70 6.74 3.79 -17.64
C LEU A 70 6.05 3.90 -16.28
N PHE A 71 4.95 3.17 -16.07
CA PHE A 71 4.30 3.11 -14.77
C PHE A 71 5.26 2.55 -13.71
N MET A 72 5.89 1.41 -13.95
CA MET A 72 6.83 0.78 -13.01
C MET A 72 8.03 1.68 -12.70
N GLU A 73 8.64 2.29 -13.72
CA GLU A 73 9.77 3.22 -13.55
C GLU A 73 9.40 4.44 -12.71
N ASN A 74 8.23 5.03 -12.97
CA ASN A 74 7.75 6.18 -12.21
C ASN A 74 7.41 5.82 -10.77
N ARG A 75 6.82 4.64 -10.53
CA ARG A 75 6.57 4.14 -9.17
C ARG A 75 7.87 3.83 -8.45
N TYR A 76 8.82 3.14 -9.09
CA TYR A 76 10.14 2.86 -8.53
C TYR A 76 10.85 4.14 -8.09
N ARG A 77 10.92 5.16 -8.95
CA ARG A 77 11.56 6.45 -8.61
C ARG A 77 10.90 7.10 -7.40
N SER A 78 9.57 7.21 -7.41
CA SER A 78 8.81 7.82 -6.32
C SER A 78 8.97 7.06 -5.00
N TYR A 79 8.91 5.72 -5.04
CA TYR A 79 9.07 4.86 -3.87
C TYR A 79 10.50 4.94 -3.34
N LYS A 80 11.51 4.95 -4.20
CA LYS A 80 12.91 5.07 -3.80
C LYS A 80 13.23 6.40 -3.14
N GLU A 81 12.72 7.50 -3.70
CA GLU A 81 12.84 8.82 -3.08
C GLU A 81 12.20 8.85 -1.69
N TYR A 82 10.97 8.33 -1.58
CA TYR A 82 10.27 8.27 -0.31
C TYR A 82 10.96 7.35 0.71
N ALA A 83 11.43 6.18 0.28
CA ALA A 83 12.17 5.23 1.10
C ALA A 83 13.45 5.86 1.68
N ASN A 84 14.22 6.56 0.85
CA ASN A 84 15.43 7.26 1.30
C ASN A 84 15.12 8.35 2.32
N GLN A 85 14.06 9.14 2.09
CA GLN A 85 13.63 10.18 3.01
C GLN A 85 13.19 9.59 4.36
N THR A 86 12.39 8.52 4.34
CA THR A 86 11.87 7.89 5.55
C THR A 86 12.97 7.18 6.33
N LEU A 87 13.89 6.47 5.67
CA LEU A 87 15.07 5.89 6.31
C LEU A 87 15.91 6.97 7.02
N HIS A 88 16.16 8.10 6.34
CA HIS A 88 16.88 9.22 6.94
C HIS A 88 16.13 9.82 8.14
N GLN A 89 14.82 10.04 8.03
CA GLN A 89 13.99 10.57 9.12
C GLN A 89 14.01 9.69 10.37
N PHE A 90 14.04 8.36 10.19
CA PHE A 90 14.09 7.39 11.28
C PHE A 90 15.52 7.01 11.70
N ASN A 91 16.55 7.65 11.15
CA ASN A 91 17.97 7.36 11.40
C ASN A 91 18.36 5.90 11.13
N LEU A 92 17.76 5.29 10.10
CA LEU A 92 18.01 3.92 9.69
C LEU A 92 18.97 3.88 8.48
N ARG A 93 19.92 2.95 8.48
CA ARG A 93 20.83 2.71 7.34
C ARG A 93 20.21 1.80 6.28
N GLY A 94 19.13 1.11 6.61
CA GLY A 94 18.47 0.10 5.80
C GLY A 94 17.49 -0.70 6.64
N VAL A 95 17.00 -1.81 6.08
CA VAL A 95 15.93 -2.64 6.68
C VAL A 95 16.35 -4.08 6.96
N SER A 96 17.63 -4.41 6.84
CA SER A 96 18.16 -5.77 7.03
C SER A 96 17.93 -6.31 8.44
N ASP A 97 17.98 -5.44 9.44
CA ASP A 97 17.87 -5.81 10.85
C ASP A 97 16.43 -5.69 11.39
N ILE A 98 15.49 -5.25 10.54
CA ILE A 98 14.08 -5.20 10.90
C ILE A 98 13.51 -6.61 10.80
N GLN A 99 13.04 -7.14 11.92
CA GLN A 99 12.31 -8.40 11.95
C GLN A 99 10.85 -8.15 11.54
N PRO A 100 10.40 -8.64 10.38
CA PRO A 100 9.01 -8.46 9.96
C PRO A 100 8.06 -9.24 10.87
N ILE A 101 6.90 -8.66 11.16
CA ILE A 101 5.83 -9.38 11.86
C ILE A 101 5.15 -10.39 10.92
N PRO A 102 4.46 -11.42 11.43
CA PRO A 102 3.83 -12.43 10.57
C PRO A 102 2.88 -11.85 9.50
N ALA A 103 2.13 -10.80 9.83
CA ALA A 103 1.27 -10.09 8.87
C ALA A 103 2.09 -9.44 7.74
N MET A 104 3.21 -8.78 8.10
CA MET A 104 4.10 -8.13 7.13
C MET A 104 4.88 -9.14 6.28
N GLU A 105 5.33 -10.26 6.87
CA GLU A 105 5.95 -11.36 6.12
C GLU A 105 5.01 -11.94 5.07
N LYS A 106 3.75 -12.18 5.46
CA LYS A 106 2.71 -12.61 4.54
C LYS A 106 2.48 -11.57 3.43
N TYR A 107 2.38 -10.29 3.79
CA TYR A 107 2.14 -9.22 2.83
C TYR A 107 3.26 -9.16 1.76
N LEU A 108 4.52 -9.17 2.20
CA LEU A 108 5.68 -9.14 1.29
C LEU A 108 5.79 -10.41 0.44
N ARG A 109 5.47 -11.58 1.01
CA ARG A 109 5.42 -12.84 0.25
C ARG A 109 4.34 -12.78 -0.83
N ASP A 110 3.17 -12.23 -0.53
CA ASP A 110 2.07 -12.10 -1.48
C ASP A 110 2.46 -11.16 -2.64
N TYR A 111 3.13 -10.03 -2.35
CA TYR A 111 3.70 -9.16 -3.39
C TYR A 111 4.71 -9.89 -4.28
N LYS A 112 5.62 -10.65 -3.67
CA LYS A 112 6.63 -11.41 -4.40
C LYS A 112 5.99 -12.46 -5.32
N ALA A 113 4.98 -13.20 -4.82
CA ALA A 113 4.24 -14.16 -5.64
C ALA A 113 3.55 -13.49 -6.82
N ILE A 114 2.86 -12.36 -6.61
CA ILE A 114 2.24 -11.60 -7.71
C ILE A 114 3.28 -11.13 -8.72
N MET A 115 4.43 -10.63 -8.24
CA MET A 115 5.53 -10.23 -9.10
C MET A 115 5.98 -11.41 -9.96
N GLU A 116 6.26 -12.58 -9.38
CA GLU A 116 6.87 -13.72 -10.05
C GLU A 116 5.91 -14.53 -10.94
N GLU A 117 4.63 -14.64 -10.55
CA GLU A 117 3.67 -15.59 -11.14
C GLU A 117 2.61 -14.93 -12.04
N GLU A 118 2.36 -13.63 -11.89
CA GLU A 118 1.31 -12.93 -12.63
C GLU A 118 1.85 -12.05 -13.76
N GLU A 119 0.95 -11.64 -14.67
CA GLU A 119 1.25 -10.60 -15.64
C GLU A 119 1.58 -9.26 -14.92
N PRO A 120 2.52 -8.46 -15.45
CA PRO A 120 2.99 -7.21 -14.84
C PRO A 120 1.90 -6.21 -14.44
N ILE A 121 0.77 -6.18 -15.15
CA ILE A 121 -0.38 -5.34 -14.79
C ILE A 121 -0.93 -5.67 -13.40
N PHE A 122 -0.89 -6.94 -12.99
CA PHE A 122 -1.39 -7.35 -11.67
C PHE A 122 -0.47 -6.89 -10.53
N PHE A 123 0.81 -6.64 -10.80
CA PHE A 123 1.66 -5.96 -9.83
C PHE A 123 1.23 -4.49 -9.63
N ALA A 124 0.80 -3.80 -10.69
CA ALA A 124 0.18 -2.48 -10.56
C ALA A 124 -1.14 -2.56 -9.76
N VAL A 125 -1.99 -3.56 -10.04
CA VAL A 125 -3.21 -3.81 -9.25
C VAL A 125 -2.87 -4.02 -7.77
N ALA A 126 -1.80 -4.76 -7.48
CA ALA A 126 -1.38 -5.06 -6.12
C ALA A 126 -0.91 -3.84 -5.33
N LEU A 127 -0.32 -2.84 -5.99
CA LEU A 127 0.12 -1.57 -5.38
C LEU A 127 -1.02 -0.60 -5.05
N LEU A 128 -2.17 -0.75 -5.72
CA LEU A 128 -3.27 0.21 -5.63
C LEU A 128 -3.96 0.25 -4.25
N PRO A 129 -4.17 -0.87 -3.53
CA PRO A 129 -4.74 -0.88 -2.18
C PRO A 129 -4.06 0.08 -1.21
N CYS A 130 -2.73 0.05 -1.07
CA CYS A 130 -1.98 0.98 -0.22
C CYS A 130 -2.30 2.44 -0.58
N ALA A 131 -2.19 2.79 -1.87
CA ALA A 131 -2.40 4.15 -2.35
C ALA A 131 -3.83 4.67 -2.16
N ARG A 132 -4.85 3.82 -2.22
CA ARG A 132 -6.25 4.23 -1.97
C ARG A 132 -6.63 4.16 -0.50
N LEU A 133 -6.28 3.08 0.19
CA LEU A 133 -6.72 2.82 1.55
C LEU A 133 -6.15 3.85 2.53
N TRP A 134 -4.85 4.15 2.44
CA TRP A 134 -4.21 5.11 3.34
C TRP A 134 -4.80 6.52 3.18
N LEU A 135 -5.02 6.94 1.93
CA LEU A 135 -5.73 8.18 1.61
C LEU A 135 -7.15 8.19 2.19
N TRP A 136 -7.90 7.11 1.96
CA TRP A 136 -9.27 6.99 2.45
C TRP A 136 -9.36 7.00 3.98
N LEU A 137 -8.49 6.26 4.67
CA LEU A 137 -8.40 6.26 6.13
C LEU A 137 -8.12 7.67 6.64
N ALA A 138 -7.08 8.34 6.12
CA ALA A 138 -6.74 9.69 6.55
C ALA A 138 -7.90 10.70 6.37
N THR A 139 -8.70 10.55 5.31
CA THR A 139 -9.90 11.38 5.10
C THR A 139 -11.11 10.98 5.96
N SER A 140 -11.14 9.74 6.44
CA SER A 140 -12.26 9.17 7.21
C SER A 140 -12.11 9.39 8.72
N LEU A 141 -10.87 9.50 9.21
CA LEU A 141 -10.60 9.78 10.62
C LEU A 141 -11.06 11.19 11.01
N GLN A 142 -11.54 11.35 12.24
CA GLN A 142 -12.22 12.58 12.72
C GLN A 142 -11.37 13.43 13.68
N GLU A 143 -10.16 12.99 13.97
CA GLU A 143 -9.19 13.68 14.81
C GLU A 143 -8.75 15.03 14.23
N LYS A 144 -8.34 15.93 15.14
CA LYS A 144 -8.00 17.34 14.86
C LYS A 144 -6.52 17.62 15.19
N GLU A 145 -6.06 18.85 14.90
CA GLU A 145 -4.65 19.26 14.95
C GLU A 145 -3.90 19.01 16.28
N LEU A 146 -4.61 18.89 17.41
CA LEU A 146 -4.02 18.60 18.72
C LEU A 146 -3.84 17.10 19.01
N ASN A 147 -4.29 16.21 18.12
CA ASN A 147 -4.08 14.78 18.25
C ASN A 147 -2.60 14.44 17.95
N ALA A 148 -1.99 13.59 18.79
CA ALA A 148 -0.58 13.18 18.67
C ALA A 148 -0.21 12.56 17.30
N TYR A 149 -1.18 11.98 16.61
CA TYR A 149 -1.06 11.31 15.32
C TYR A 149 -1.59 12.13 14.15
N PHE A 150 -1.98 13.39 14.36
CA PHE A 150 -2.54 14.24 13.30
C PHE A 150 -1.57 14.43 12.12
N THR A 151 -0.26 14.42 12.35
CA THR A 151 0.73 14.47 11.28
C THR A 151 0.63 13.28 10.32
N TRP A 152 0.33 12.08 10.82
CA TRP A 152 0.10 10.90 9.98
C TRP A 152 -1.07 11.14 9.03
N LYS A 153 -2.19 11.64 9.54
CA LYS A 153 -3.36 12.00 8.72
C LYS A 153 -3.01 13.04 7.68
N LYS A 154 -2.41 14.16 8.08
CA LYS A 154 -2.06 15.25 7.17
C LYS A 154 -1.19 14.78 6.00
N ASN A 155 -0.22 13.92 6.28
CA ASN A 155 0.69 13.39 5.26
C ASN A 155 -0.01 12.44 4.28
N ASN A 156 -1.06 11.74 4.72
CA ASN A 156 -1.80 10.77 3.91
C ASN A 156 -3.03 11.33 3.20
N MET A 157 -3.46 12.55 3.52
CA MET A 157 -4.61 13.21 2.85
C MET A 157 -4.30 13.71 1.43
N VAL A 158 -3.05 13.63 0.98
CA VAL A 158 -2.62 14.16 -0.32
C VAL A 158 -2.32 13.00 -1.26
N GLY A 159 -3.06 12.91 -2.36
CA GLY A 159 -2.83 11.87 -3.37
C GLY A 159 -3.88 11.88 -4.47
N HIS A 160 -3.46 11.44 -5.66
CA HIS A 160 -4.33 11.29 -6.83
C HIS A 160 -4.07 9.95 -7.54
N PRO A 161 -4.24 8.80 -6.86
CA PRO A 161 -4.00 7.49 -7.46
C PRO A 161 -4.79 7.30 -8.76
N GLU A 162 -6.01 7.84 -8.86
CA GLU A 162 -6.83 7.75 -10.08
C GLU A 162 -6.10 8.23 -11.35
N LYS A 163 -5.21 9.23 -11.24
CA LYS A 163 -4.47 9.77 -12.38
C LYS A 163 -3.41 8.81 -12.93
N HIS A 164 -2.95 7.86 -12.11
CA HIS A 164 -1.88 6.93 -12.48
C HIS A 164 -2.42 5.54 -12.83
N TYR A 165 -3.54 5.15 -12.23
CA TYR A 165 -4.04 3.78 -12.34
C TYR A 165 -5.20 3.65 -13.32
N ARG A 166 -6.12 4.61 -13.41
CA ARG A 166 -7.40 4.41 -14.12
C ARG A 166 -7.24 4.01 -15.59
N ALA A 167 -6.51 4.83 -16.36
CA ALA A 167 -6.26 4.55 -17.77
C ALA A 167 -5.42 3.28 -17.99
N LEU A 168 -4.46 3.02 -17.11
CA LEU A 168 -3.62 1.82 -17.17
C LEU A 168 -4.46 0.56 -16.95
N LEU A 169 -5.29 0.52 -15.91
CA LEU A 169 -6.11 -0.65 -15.59
C LEU A 169 -7.15 -0.92 -16.69
N ASP A 170 -7.88 0.11 -17.14
CA ASP A 170 -8.89 -0.04 -18.19
C ASP A 170 -8.28 -0.46 -19.54
N GLY A 171 -7.04 -0.03 -19.82
CA GLY A 171 -6.33 -0.37 -21.06
C GLY A 171 -5.86 -1.83 -21.13
N HIS A 172 -5.57 -2.46 -19.98
CA HIS A 172 -5.01 -3.82 -19.92
C HIS A 172 -5.99 -4.89 -19.41
N LEU A 173 -6.99 -4.50 -18.60
CA LEU A 173 -7.96 -5.42 -17.99
C LEU A 173 -9.29 -5.35 -18.74
N THR A 174 -9.29 -5.82 -19.99
CA THR A 174 -10.41 -5.61 -20.93
C THR A 174 -11.41 -6.77 -20.97
N THR A 175 -11.06 -7.92 -20.38
CA THR A 175 -11.91 -9.11 -20.33
C THR A 175 -12.49 -9.35 -18.93
N PRO A 176 -13.66 -10.01 -18.82
CA PRO A 176 -14.24 -10.37 -17.52
C PRO A 176 -13.29 -11.17 -16.62
N ASP A 177 -12.54 -12.11 -17.19
CA ASP A 177 -11.61 -12.97 -16.44
C ASP A 177 -10.43 -12.15 -15.88
N GLN A 178 -9.87 -11.22 -16.67
CA GLN A 178 -8.82 -10.31 -16.21
C GLN A 178 -9.32 -9.40 -15.08
N VAL A 179 -10.54 -8.86 -15.22
CA VAL A 179 -11.16 -8.02 -14.19
C VAL A 179 -11.43 -8.83 -12.92
N GLN A 180 -11.88 -10.08 -13.04
CA GLN A 180 -12.06 -10.97 -11.90
C GLN A 180 -10.72 -11.30 -11.23
N ARG A 181 -9.66 -11.52 -12.01
CA ARG A 181 -8.31 -11.75 -11.45
C ARG A 181 -7.80 -10.52 -10.73
N ALA A 182 -8.00 -9.33 -11.30
CA ALA A 182 -7.62 -8.07 -10.68
C ALA A 182 -8.40 -7.83 -9.38
N ASP A 183 -9.69 -8.15 -9.34
CA ASP A 183 -10.52 -8.10 -8.13
C ASP A 183 -9.96 -8.99 -7.02
N TRP A 184 -9.56 -10.22 -7.36
CA TRP A 184 -8.92 -11.12 -6.41
C TRP A 184 -7.58 -10.58 -5.89
N VAL A 185 -6.71 -10.09 -6.78
CA VAL A 185 -5.40 -9.52 -6.40
C VAL A 185 -5.57 -8.29 -5.52
N PHE A 186 -6.44 -7.37 -5.94
CA PHE A 186 -6.74 -6.14 -5.20
C PHE A 186 -7.29 -6.45 -3.81
N ARG A 187 -8.30 -7.32 -3.72
CA ARG A 187 -8.93 -7.68 -2.44
C ARG A 187 -7.94 -8.41 -1.52
N ARG A 188 -7.08 -9.28 -2.05
CA ARG A 188 -6.03 -9.94 -1.26
C ARG A 188 -5.07 -8.93 -0.64
N GLN A 189 -4.67 -7.90 -1.38
CA GLN A 189 -3.79 -6.86 -0.87
C GLN A 189 -4.51 -5.89 0.08
N MET A 190 -5.80 -5.59 -0.14
CA MET A 190 -6.63 -4.90 0.87
C MET A 190 -6.70 -5.68 2.18
N GLN A 191 -6.80 -7.02 2.12
CA GLN A 191 -6.77 -7.87 3.31
C GLN A 191 -5.41 -7.83 4.01
N ASN A 192 -4.31 -7.82 3.25
CA ASN A 192 -2.97 -7.70 3.84
C ASN A 192 -2.77 -6.35 4.55
N GLU A 193 -3.28 -5.25 3.99
CA GLU A 193 -3.32 -3.95 4.69
C GLU A 193 -4.14 -4.02 5.97
N HIS A 194 -5.36 -4.56 5.92
CA HIS A 194 -6.20 -4.78 7.10
C HIS A 194 -5.43 -5.56 8.18
N ASP A 195 -4.84 -6.70 7.82
CA ASP A 195 -4.15 -7.58 8.75
C ASP A 195 -2.90 -6.90 9.34
N PHE A 196 -2.24 -6.04 8.57
CA PHE A 196 -1.12 -5.23 9.04
C PHE A 196 -1.57 -4.24 10.13
N PHE A 197 -2.62 -3.45 9.88
CA PHE A 197 -3.18 -2.54 10.89
C PHE A 197 -3.76 -3.29 12.11
N ALA A 198 -4.42 -4.43 11.89
CA ALA A 198 -4.99 -5.24 12.96
C ALA A 198 -3.91 -5.84 13.89
N ALA A 199 -2.74 -6.18 13.35
CA ALA A 199 -1.62 -6.73 14.10
C ALA A 199 -0.70 -5.65 14.73
N ALA A 200 -1.01 -4.36 14.52
CA ALA A 200 -0.15 -3.26 14.92
C ALA A 200 -0.31 -2.83 16.39
N LEU A 201 -1.44 -3.18 17.02
CA LEU A 201 -1.63 -3.01 18.46
C LEU A 201 -1.13 -4.27 19.19
N ARG A 202 -0.19 -4.10 20.13
CA ARG A 202 0.44 -5.18 20.89
C ARG A 202 0.21 -5.02 22.38
#